data_AF-A0A8S3IT61-F1
#
_entry.id   AF-A0A8S3IT61-F1
#
_cell.length_a   1.000
_cell.length_b   1.000
_cell.length_c   1.000
_cell.angle_alpha   90.00
_cell.angle_beta   90.00
_cell.angle_gamma   90.00
#
_symmetry.space_group_name_H-M   'P 1'
#
loop_
_entity.id
_entity.type
_entity.pdbx_description
1 polymer ?
#
loop_
_entity_poly.entity_id
_entity_poly.type
_entity_poly.pdbx_seq_one_letter_code
_entity_poly.pdbx_strand_id
1 'polypeptide(L)'
;AAAVQLQQESRMVLTKATEMAKRANDELEQQTLELKAQQEQIERNRTAENERHVRLEEERQRLKELQQKQLEQQQQQQQQQQERLLAMAKSQAHEDEFANWLVRDFMNDNHYPACIVRTSPDAVSMPINVNYLIVTETENLLDSQEELISTPLNIKFDFITNRQQFILVAIPYIVKRSSHRENVIKVRQSNGVWMSMETNEPTFDSHK
;
A
#
# COMPACT_ATOMS: atom_id res chain seq x y z
N ALA A 1 -55.52 45.37 -87.99
CA ALA A 1 -55.69 45.79 -86.57
C ALA A 1 -55.69 44.58 -85.63
N ALA A 2 -56.66 43.65 -85.73
CA ALA A 2 -56.80 42.50 -84.82
C ALA A 2 -55.55 41.59 -84.71
N ALA A 3 -54.87 41.26 -85.82
CA ALA A 3 -53.68 40.41 -85.80
C ALA A 3 -52.48 41.05 -85.05
N VAL A 4 -52.32 42.38 -85.16
CA VAL A 4 -51.25 43.12 -84.46
C VAL A 4 -51.54 43.18 -82.96
N GLN A 5 -52.80 43.36 -82.60
CA GLN A 5 -53.24 43.36 -81.20
C GLN A 5 -53.03 41.99 -80.54
N LEU A 6 -53.42 40.90 -81.21
CA LEU A 6 -53.18 39.52 -80.74
C LEU A 6 -51.69 39.21 -80.60
N GLN A 7 -50.84 39.73 -81.48
CA GLN A 7 -49.39 39.55 -81.39
C GLN A 7 -48.79 40.30 -80.19
N GLN A 8 -49.30 41.50 -79.88
CA GLN A 8 -48.90 42.28 -78.71
C GLN A 8 -49.36 41.63 -77.41
N GLU A 9 -50.61 41.18 -77.35
CA GLU A 9 -51.16 40.45 -76.20
C GLU A 9 -50.39 39.13 -75.94
N SER A 10 -50.06 38.39 -77.00
CA SER A 10 -49.26 37.15 -76.88
C SER A 10 -47.85 37.42 -76.33
N ARG A 11 -47.20 38.51 -76.75
CA ARG A 11 -45.89 38.91 -76.21
C ARG A 11 -45.99 39.29 -74.73
N MET A 12 -47.02 40.03 -74.35
CA MET A 12 -47.25 40.42 -72.96
C MET A 12 -47.47 39.19 -72.06
N VAL A 13 -48.28 38.22 -72.51
CA VAL A 13 -48.52 36.98 -71.78
C VAL A 13 -47.25 36.14 -71.65
N LEU A 14 -46.44 36.04 -72.70
CA LEU A 14 -45.15 35.33 -72.65
C LEU A 14 -44.17 36.00 -71.68
N THR A 15 -44.05 37.32 -71.72
CA THR A 15 -43.19 38.07 -70.78
C THR A 15 -43.64 37.84 -69.34
N LYS A 16 -44.94 37.94 -69.07
CA LYS A 16 -45.51 37.67 -67.75
C LYS A 16 -45.27 36.23 -67.28
N ALA A 17 -45.40 35.25 -68.18
CA ALA A 17 -45.12 33.85 -67.88
C ALA A 17 -43.63 33.64 -67.56
N THR A 18 -42.71 34.28 -68.29
CA THR A 18 -41.27 34.21 -68.00
C THR A 18 -40.90 34.88 -66.69
N GLU A 19 -41.53 36.00 -66.35
CA GLU A 19 -41.32 36.68 -65.06
C GLU A 19 -41.84 35.85 -63.89
N MET A 20 -43.01 35.21 -64.04
CA MET A 20 -43.55 34.30 -63.04
C MET A 20 -42.66 33.06 -62.85
N ALA A 21 -42.16 32.47 -63.94
CA ALA A 21 -41.25 31.32 -63.87
C ALA A 21 -39.93 31.70 -63.19
N LYS A 22 -39.40 32.89 -63.47
CA LYS A 22 -38.20 33.41 -62.80
C LYS A 22 -38.43 33.60 -61.31
N ARG A 23 -39.53 34.25 -60.90
CA ARG A 23 -39.86 34.43 -59.47
C ARG A 23 -40.03 33.10 -58.74
N ALA A 24 -40.72 32.14 -59.35
CA ALA A 24 -40.89 30.81 -58.75
C ALA A 24 -39.54 30.09 -58.58
N ASN A 25 -38.61 30.26 -59.51
CA ASN A 25 -37.27 29.69 -59.39
C ASN A 25 -36.44 30.41 -58.31
N ASP A 26 -36.48 31.74 -58.26
CA ASP A 26 -35.80 32.54 -57.24
C ASP A 26 -36.33 32.21 -55.82
N GLU A 27 -37.65 32.03 -55.67
CA GLU A 27 -38.29 31.61 -54.41
C GLU A 27 -37.86 30.18 -53.99
N LEU A 28 -37.78 29.25 -54.94
CA LEU A 28 -37.34 27.88 -54.67
C LEU A 28 -35.86 27.83 -54.26
N GLU A 29 -35.00 28.61 -54.92
CA GLU A 29 -33.59 28.75 -54.54
C GLU A 29 -33.46 29.36 -53.14
N GLN A 30 -34.24 30.38 -52.82
CA GLN A 30 -34.25 30.98 -51.48
C GLN A 30 -34.67 29.98 -50.41
N GLN A 31 -35.76 29.24 -50.62
CA GLN A 31 -36.21 28.20 -49.69
C GLN A 31 -35.15 27.10 -49.49
N THR A 32 -34.46 26.72 -50.56
CA THR A 32 -33.38 25.72 -50.51
C THR A 32 -32.21 26.22 -49.65
N LEU A 33 -31.82 27.49 -49.81
CA LEU A 33 -30.76 28.11 -48.99
C LEU A 33 -31.17 28.23 -47.52
N GLU A 34 -32.41 28.62 -47.23
CA GLU A 34 -32.92 28.73 -45.86
C GLU A 34 -32.97 27.36 -45.15
N LEU A 35 -33.47 26.32 -45.84
CA LEU A 35 -33.47 24.95 -45.31
C LEU A 35 -32.04 24.45 -45.01
N LYS A 36 -31.10 24.72 -45.91
CA LYS A 36 -29.70 24.33 -45.71
C LYS A 36 -29.07 25.05 -44.51
N ALA A 37 -29.33 26.35 -44.35
CA ALA A 37 -28.85 27.13 -43.21
C ALA A 37 -29.46 26.65 -41.89
N GLN A 38 -30.76 26.31 -41.88
CA GLN A 38 -31.41 25.74 -40.70
C GLN A 38 -30.83 24.38 -40.33
N GLN A 39 -30.58 23.51 -41.32
CA GLN A 39 -29.99 22.20 -41.07
C GLN A 39 -28.58 22.31 -40.48
N GLU A 40 -27.75 23.20 -41.04
CA GLU A 40 -26.40 23.45 -40.50
C GLU A 40 -26.45 23.98 -39.06
N GLN A 41 -27.41 24.86 -38.75
CA GLN A 41 -27.57 25.37 -37.39
C GLN A 41 -27.99 24.28 -36.41
N ILE A 42 -28.88 23.36 -36.82
CA ILE A 42 -29.28 22.21 -36.00
C ILE A 42 -28.08 21.30 -35.75
N GLU A 43 -27.27 21.00 -36.76
CA GLU A 43 -26.08 20.16 -36.61
C GLU A 43 -25.04 20.80 -35.69
N ARG A 44 -24.80 22.11 -35.80
CA ARG A 44 -23.91 22.86 -34.89
C ARG A 44 -24.40 22.81 -33.45
N ASN A 45 -25.69 23.05 -33.24
CA ASN A 45 -26.30 23.00 -31.89
C ASN A 45 -26.19 21.59 -31.29
N ARG A 46 -26.50 20.55 -32.07
CA ARG A 46 -26.41 19.15 -31.63
C ARG A 46 -24.97 18.76 -31.27
N THR A 47 -23.99 19.24 -32.04
CA THR A 47 -22.58 19.00 -31.76
C THR A 47 -22.15 19.69 -30.46
N ALA A 48 -22.54 20.95 -30.26
CA ALA A 48 -22.25 21.69 -29.03
C ALA A 48 -22.90 21.05 -27.79
N GLU A 49 -24.13 20.53 -27.91
CA GLU A 49 -24.81 19.85 -26.82
C GLU A 49 -24.14 18.51 -26.47
N ASN A 50 -23.74 17.72 -27.48
CA ASN A 50 -23.01 16.49 -27.28
C ASN A 50 -21.66 16.73 -26.60
N GLU A 51 -20.89 17.74 -27.03
CA GLU A 51 -19.63 18.11 -26.37
C GLU A 51 -19.85 18.49 -24.90
N ARG A 52 -20.93 19.22 -24.60
CA ARG A 52 -21.29 19.59 -23.23
C ARG A 52 -21.64 18.36 -22.39
N HIS A 53 -22.38 17.42 -22.96
CA HIS A 53 -22.73 16.17 -22.29
C HIS A 53 -21.49 15.33 -21.98
N VAL A 54 -20.57 15.18 -22.95
CA VAL A 54 -19.31 14.45 -22.75
C VAL A 54 -18.49 15.07 -21.63
N ARG A 55 -18.34 16.40 -21.59
CA ARG A 55 -17.59 17.08 -20.52
C ARG A 55 -18.23 16.87 -19.15
N LEU A 56 -19.55 16.95 -19.04
CA LEU A 56 -20.26 16.70 -17.78
C LEU A 56 -20.11 15.24 -17.33
N GLU A 57 -20.12 14.30 -18.25
CA GLU A 57 -19.97 12.88 -17.95
C GLU A 57 -18.53 12.56 -17.49
N GLU A 58 -17.51 13.15 -18.12
CA GLU A 58 -16.12 13.09 -17.67
C GLU A 58 -15.93 13.69 -16.28
N GLU A 59 -16.52 14.85 -16.00
CA GLU A 59 -16.46 15.48 -14.68
C GLU A 59 -17.13 14.61 -13.61
N ARG A 60 -18.30 14.02 -13.93
CA ARG A 60 -18.99 13.07 -13.06
C ARG A 60 -18.13 11.83 -12.79
N GLN A 61 -17.44 11.31 -13.79
CA GLN A 61 -16.54 10.16 -13.66
C GLN A 61 -15.38 10.50 -12.71
N ARG A 62 -14.72 11.65 -12.91
CA ARG A 62 -13.61 12.12 -12.06
C ARG A 62 -14.04 12.29 -10.60
N LEU A 63 -15.22 12.87 -10.36
CA LEU A 63 -15.76 13.03 -9.01
C LEU A 63 -16.01 11.68 -8.32
N LYS A 64 -16.54 10.69 -9.05
CA LYS A 64 -16.72 9.32 -8.51
C LYS A 64 -15.39 8.67 -8.14
N GLU A 65 -14.39 8.76 -9.01
CA GLU A 65 -13.06 8.21 -8.74
C GLU A 65 -12.41 8.88 -7.53
N LEU A 66 -12.58 10.19 -7.38
CA LEU A 66 -12.04 10.95 -6.26
C LEU A 66 -12.71 10.57 -4.93
N GLN A 67 -14.04 10.42 -4.93
CA GLN A 67 -14.77 9.92 -3.75
C GLN A 67 -14.35 8.49 -3.39
N GLN A 68 -14.19 7.61 -4.38
CA GLN A 68 -13.79 6.23 -4.13
C GLN A 68 -12.39 6.14 -3.52
N LYS A 69 -11.42 6.87 -4.07
CA LYS A 69 -10.06 6.96 -3.49
C LYS A 69 -10.07 7.50 -2.06
N GLN A 70 -10.92 8.50 -1.78
CA GLN A 70 -11.03 9.06 -0.44
C GLN A 70 -11.60 8.04 0.56
N LEU A 71 -12.59 7.25 0.15
CA LEU A 71 -13.17 6.19 0.96
C LEU A 71 -12.14 5.06 1.24
N GLU A 72 -11.40 4.64 0.22
CA GLU A 72 -10.35 3.62 0.34
C GLU A 72 -9.22 4.07 1.28
N GLN A 73 -8.77 5.33 1.18
CA GLN A 73 -7.79 5.89 2.11
C GLN A 73 -8.31 5.92 3.56
N GLN A 74 -9.58 6.26 3.76
CA GLN A 74 -10.18 6.30 5.09
C GLN A 74 -10.29 4.90 5.71
N GLN A 75 -10.66 3.88 4.92
CA GLN A 75 -10.69 2.49 5.38
C GLN A 75 -9.29 1.98 5.75
N GLN A 76 -8.27 2.25 4.92
CA GLN A 76 -6.89 1.84 5.23
C GLN A 76 -6.38 2.47 6.53
N GLN A 77 -6.68 3.75 6.79
CA GLN A 77 -6.28 4.39 8.05
C GLN A 77 -6.96 3.76 9.27
N GLN A 78 -8.24 3.42 9.19
CA GLN A 78 -8.94 2.74 10.29
C GLN A 78 -8.35 1.35 10.56
N GLN A 79 -8.07 0.58 9.50
CA GLN A 79 -7.51 -0.76 9.64
C GLN A 79 -6.12 -0.72 10.30
N GLN A 80 -5.24 0.19 9.88
CA GLN A 80 -3.93 0.39 10.52
C GLN A 80 -4.01 0.86 11.98
N GLN A 81 -5.02 1.66 12.34
CA GLN A 81 -5.23 2.02 13.75
C GLN A 81 -5.67 0.82 14.57
N GLN A 82 -6.60 0.01 14.06
CA GLN A 82 -7.08 -1.17 14.76
C GLN A 82 -5.97 -2.22 14.94
N GLU A 83 -5.15 -2.45 13.90
CA GLU A 83 -3.98 -3.33 14.00
C GLU A 83 -2.97 -2.83 15.02
N ARG A 84 -2.69 -1.52 15.07
CA ARG A 84 -1.81 -0.94 16.10
C ARG A 84 -2.35 -1.15 17.50
N LEU A 85 -3.64 -0.94 17.72
CA LEU A 85 -4.27 -1.16 19.02
C LEU A 85 -4.19 -2.64 19.43
N LEU A 86 -4.44 -3.56 18.49
CA LEU A 86 -4.30 -5.00 18.73
C LEU A 86 -2.86 -5.40 19.01
N ALA A 87 -1.88 -4.84 18.31
CA ALA A 87 -0.46 -5.08 18.56
C ALA A 87 -0.04 -4.58 19.95
N MET A 88 -0.49 -3.39 20.36
CA MET A 88 -0.26 -2.87 21.71
C MET A 88 -0.90 -3.78 22.77
N ALA A 89 -2.15 -4.20 22.58
CA ALA A 89 -2.84 -5.10 23.50
C ALA A 89 -2.14 -6.47 23.63
N LYS A 90 -1.65 -7.03 22.51
CA LYS A 90 -0.85 -8.26 22.52
C LYS A 90 0.48 -8.09 23.25
N SER A 91 1.18 -6.98 23.01
CA SER A 91 2.43 -6.67 23.72
C SER A 91 2.20 -6.56 25.23
N GLN A 92 1.12 -5.90 25.64
CA GLN A 92 0.78 -5.72 27.04
C GLN A 92 0.38 -7.05 27.71
N ALA A 93 -0.42 -7.87 27.05
CA ALA A 93 -0.78 -9.20 27.54
C ALA A 93 0.45 -10.12 27.70
N HIS A 94 1.43 -10.01 26.80
CA HIS A 94 2.69 -10.73 26.91
C HIS A 94 3.54 -10.17 28.06
N GLU A 95 3.62 -8.85 28.27
CA GLU A 95 4.30 -8.29 29.45
C GLU A 95 3.69 -8.77 30.77
N ASP A 96 2.37 -8.89 30.85
CA ASP A 96 1.67 -9.41 32.02
C ASP A 96 2.01 -10.89 32.31
N GLU A 97 2.23 -11.71 31.27
CA GLU A 97 2.64 -13.12 31.42
C GLU A 97 4.02 -13.26 32.08
N PHE A 98 4.93 -12.31 31.82
CA PHE A 98 6.28 -12.31 32.38
C PHE A 98 6.45 -11.35 33.57
N ALA A 99 5.40 -10.66 34.02
CA ALA A 99 5.48 -9.62 35.05
C ALA A 99 6.04 -10.14 36.38
N ASN A 100 5.78 -11.41 36.70
CA ASN A 100 6.27 -12.05 37.93
C ASN A 100 7.61 -12.78 37.75
N TRP A 101 8.16 -12.83 36.54
CA TRP A 101 9.42 -13.53 36.30
C TRP A 101 10.59 -12.78 36.93
N LEU A 102 11.53 -13.54 37.48
CA LEU A 102 12.77 -12.97 38.00
C LEU A 102 13.61 -12.47 36.82
N VAL A 103 13.90 -11.17 36.80
CA VAL A 103 14.74 -10.52 35.80
C VAL A 103 16.11 -10.24 36.41
N ARG A 104 17.18 -10.64 35.71
CA ARG A 104 18.55 -10.29 36.06
C ARG A 104 19.28 -9.70 34.86
N ASP A 105 19.85 -8.53 35.07
CA ASP A 105 20.67 -7.84 34.09
C ASP A 105 22.14 -8.19 34.32
N PHE A 106 22.82 -8.59 33.25
CA PHE A 106 24.26 -8.90 33.27
C PHE A 106 24.97 -7.84 32.45
N MET A 107 25.81 -7.03 33.10
CA MET A 107 26.43 -5.84 32.51
C MET A 107 27.86 -6.14 32.06
N ASN A 108 28.26 -5.78 30.85
CA ASN A 108 29.65 -5.85 30.44
C ASN A 108 30.55 -4.89 31.26
N ASP A 109 31.86 -4.96 31.06
CA ASP A 109 32.86 -4.11 31.74
C ASP A 109 32.61 -2.61 31.57
N ASN A 110 31.88 -2.23 30.51
CA ASN A 110 31.50 -0.86 30.20
C ASN A 110 30.13 -0.45 30.77
N HIS A 111 29.53 -1.26 31.66
CA HIS A 111 28.22 -1.04 32.26
C HIS A 111 27.05 -0.98 31.24
N TYR A 112 27.21 -1.61 30.08
CA TYR A 112 26.10 -1.87 29.16
C TYR A 112 25.56 -3.29 29.37
N PRO A 113 24.25 -3.54 29.22
CA PRO A 113 23.72 -4.89 29.34
C PRO A 113 24.36 -5.80 28.29
N ALA A 114 25.06 -6.83 28.73
CA ALA A 114 25.57 -7.92 27.91
C ALA A 114 24.44 -8.92 27.59
N CYS A 115 23.59 -9.23 28.57
CA CYS A 115 22.34 -9.96 28.36
C CYS A 115 21.38 -9.73 29.53
N ILE A 116 20.11 -10.03 29.29
CA ILE A 116 19.05 -10.04 30.30
C ILE A 116 18.53 -11.47 30.38
N VAL A 117 18.53 -12.05 31.57
CA VAL A 117 17.98 -13.39 31.80
C VAL A 117 16.68 -13.26 32.57
N ARG A 118 15.62 -13.88 32.07
CA ARG A 118 14.34 -14.02 32.75
C ARG A 118 14.06 -15.49 33.04
N THR A 119 13.62 -15.77 34.25
CA THR A 119 13.22 -17.12 34.66
C THR A 119 11.86 -17.11 35.32
N SER A 120 11.05 -18.11 34.99
CA SER A 120 9.78 -18.35 35.69
C SER A 120 10.02 -18.52 37.19
N PRO A 121 9.13 -17.99 38.07
CA PRO A 121 9.22 -18.18 39.51
C PRO A 121 9.33 -19.65 39.92
N ASP A 122 8.67 -20.52 39.17
CA ASP A 122 8.66 -21.95 39.44
C ASP A 122 9.92 -22.65 38.92
N ALA A 123 10.70 -21.99 38.05
CA ALA A 123 11.89 -22.54 37.39
C ALA A 123 13.06 -22.78 38.32
N VAL A 124 13.15 -22.01 39.40
CA VAL A 124 14.35 -22.00 40.22
C VAL A 124 14.01 -21.88 41.70
N SER A 125 14.39 -22.91 42.47
CA SER A 125 14.24 -22.96 43.93
C SER A 125 15.37 -22.24 44.69
N MET A 126 16.38 -21.75 43.97
CA MET A 126 17.60 -21.16 44.51
C MET A 126 18.01 -19.91 43.70
N PRO A 127 18.82 -18.99 44.27
CA PRO A 127 19.35 -17.87 43.52
C PRO A 127 20.16 -18.37 42.31
N ILE A 128 19.78 -17.91 41.12
CA ILE A 128 20.49 -18.25 39.89
C ILE A 128 21.83 -17.51 39.88
N ASN A 129 22.91 -18.27 39.89
CA ASN A 129 24.19 -17.77 39.42
C ASN A 129 24.25 -18.00 37.92
N VAL A 130 24.20 -16.91 37.16
CA VAL A 130 24.54 -16.94 35.74
C VAL A 130 25.95 -16.43 35.64
N ASN A 131 26.86 -17.31 35.22
CA ASN A 131 28.20 -16.90 34.85
C ASN A 131 28.18 -16.68 33.35
N TYR A 132 28.45 -15.45 32.92
CA TYR A 132 28.66 -15.14 31.51
C TYR A 132 30.12 -14.75 31.27
N LEU A 133 30.66 -15.23 30.16
CA LEU A 133 31.97 -14.81 29.67
C LEU A 133 31.82 -14.40 28.22
N ILE A 134 32.40 -13.25 27.87
CA ILE A 134 32.56 -12.85 26.47
C ILE A 134 33.54 -13.82 25.82
N VAL A 135 33.09 -14.49 24.77
CA VAL A 135 33.93 -15.45 24.04
C VAL A 135 34.62 -14.70 22.90
N THR A 136 35.95 -14.65 22.96
CA THR A 136 36.79 -14.07 21.91
C THR A 136 37.18 -15.08 20.83
N GLU A 137 37.08 -16.38 21.12
CA GLU A 137 37.39 -17.47 20.20
C GLU A 137 36.13 -17.86 19.40
N THR A 138 36.03 -17.35 18.18
CA THR A 138 34.90 -17.61 17.26
C THR A 138 35.30 -18.43 16.03
N GLU A 139 36.32 -19.28 16.16
CA GLU A 139 36.75 -20.15 15.07
C GLU A 139 35.58 -21.02 14.58
N ASN A 140 35.35 -21.01 13.26
CA ASN A 140 34.26 -21.75 12.58
C ASN A 140 32.83 -21.42 13.06
N LEU A 141 32.61 -20.24 13.66
CA LEU A 141 31.27 -19.79 14.06
C LEU A 141 30.41 -19.36 12.86
N LEU A 142 31.03 -18.71 11.88
CA LEU A 142 30.35 -18.05 10.77
C LEU A 142 30.67 -18.73 9.44
N ASP A 143 29.64 -18.85 8.61
CA ASP A 143 29.81 -19.16 7.18
C ASP A 143 30.21 -17.90 6.40
N SER A 144 30.66 -18.07 5.15
CA SER A 144 31.21 -16.98 4.33
C SER A 144 30.24 -15.83 4.02
N GLN A 145 28.93 -16.03 4.22
CA GLN A 145 27.88 -15.02 4.02
C GLN A 145 27.28 -14.49 5.33
N GLU A 146 27.72 -15.03 6.47
CA GLU A 146 27.20 -14.65 7.78
C GLU A 146 28.02 -13.55 8.42
N GLU A 147 27.38 -12.79 9.29
CA GLU A 147 28.00 -11.72 10.04
C GLU A 147 27.58 -11.83 11.50
N LEU A 148 28.53 -11.60 12.40
CA LEU A 148 28.25 -11.55 13.81
C LEU A 148 27.58 -10.22 14.17
N ILE A 149 26.35 -10.30 14.70
CA ILE A 149 25.54 -9.12 15.06
C ILE A 149 25.51 -8.85 16.57
N SER A 150 26.05 -9.76 17.37
CA SER A 150 26.09 -9.69 18.83
C SER A 150 27.40 -10.25 19.37
N THR A 151 27.83 -9.77 20.53
CA THR A 151 28.95 -10.38 21.25
C THR A 151 28.61 -11.85 21.61
N PRO A 152 29.47 -12.84 21.31
CA PRO A 152 29.23 -14.22 21.70
C PRO A 152 29.38 -14.38 23.20
N LEU A 153 28.46 -15.10 23.82
CA LEU A 153 28.38 -15.28 25.27
C LEU A 153 28.47 -16.77 25.62
N ASN A 154 29.28 -17.10 26.60
CA ASN A 154 29.24 -18.39 27.28
C ASN A 154 28.38 -18.24 28.53
N ILE A 155 27.15 -18.73 28.51
CA ILE A 155 26.20 -18.60 29.61
C ILE A 155 26.11 -19.94 30.34
N LYS A 156 26.51 -19.95 31.62
CA LYS A 156 26.39 -21.11 32.50
C LYS A 156 25.35 -20.86 33.58
N PHE A 157 24.47 -21.82 33.76
CA PHE A 157 23.44 -21.83 34.80
C PHE A 157 23.81 -22.85 35.87
N ASP A 158 23.95 -22.42 37.12
CA ASP A 158 24.40 -23.28 38.23
C ASP A 158 23.25 -24.06 38.90
N PHE A 159 22.14 -24.34 38.20
CA PHE A 159 20.96 -24.99 38.79
C PHE A 159 20.43 -26.16 37.98
N ILE A 160 19.74 -27.06 38.69
CA ILE A 160 19.01 -28.18 38.11
C ILE A 160 17.65 -27.64 37.69
N THR A 161 17.43 -27.46 36.38
CA THR A 161 16.10 -27.19 35.87
C THR A 161 15.22 -28.42 36.11
N ASN A 162 14.01 -28.21 36.66
CA ASN A 162 12.96 -29.19 36.44
C ASN A 162 12.70 -29.25 34.93
N ARG A 163 12.62 -30.45 34.35
CA ARG A 163 12.67 -30.74 32.91
C ARG A 163 11.57 -30.09 32.03
N GLN A 164 10.79 -29.15 32.55
CA GLN A 164 9.65 -28.53 31.86
C GLN A 164 9.61 -27.00 31.92
N GLN A 165 10.68 -26.33 32.35
CA GLN A 165 10.67 -24.87 32.48
C GLN A 165 11.66 -24.19 31.53
N PHE A 166 11.19 -23.09 30.93
CA PHE A 166 11.94 -22.30 29.98
C PHE A 166 12.69 -21.16 30.67
N ILE A 167 13.86 -20.84 30.15
CA ILE A 167 14.67 -19.67 30.51
C ILE A 167 14.67 -18.77 29.29
N LEU A 168 14.35 -17.49 29.47
CA LEU A 168 14.45 -16.50 28.42
C LEU A 168 15.77 -15.74 28.57
N VAL A 169 16.52 -15.65 27.48
CA VAL A 169 17.76 -14.88 27.43
C VAL A 169 17.62 -13.87 26.30
N ALA A 170 17.57 -12.59 26.65
CA ALA A 170 17.62 -11.49 25.69
C ALA A 170 19.05 -10.99 25.56
N ILE A 171 19.58 -11.02 24.34
CA ILE A 171 20.94 -10.56 24.03
C ILE A 171 20.81 -9.36 23.09
N PRO A 172 21.34 -8.17 23.47
CA PRO A 172 21.31 -7.01 22.61
C PRO A 172 22.23 -7.21 21.40
N TYR A 173 21.74 -6.82 20.22
CA TYR A 173 22.45 -6.98 18.96
C TYR A 173 22.36 -5.71 18.12
N ILE A 174 23.32 -5.53 17.21
CA ILE A 174 23.37 -4.42 16.26
C ILE A 174 23.24 -5.01 14.85
N VAL A 175 22.14 -4.70 14.18
CA VAL A 175 21.87 -5.14 12.80
C VAL A 175 21.66 -3.94 11.89
N LYS A 176 22.34 -3.93 10.75
CA LYS A 176 21.98 -3.08 9.62
C LYS A 176 20.72 -3.65 8.98
N ARG A 177 19.58 -3.00 9.19
CA ARG A 177 18.29 -3.45 8.65
C ARG A 177 18.35 -3.50 7.11
N SER A 178 18.27 -4.70 6.55
CA SER A 178 17.97 -4.95 5.14
C SER A 178 16.88 -6.01 5.04
N SER A 179 16.00 -5.91 4.05
CA SER A 179 14.82 -6.78 3.90
C SER A 179 15.12 -8.23 3.49
N HIS A 180 16.41 -8.62 3.43
CA HIS A 180 16.85 -9.92 2.89
C HIS A 180 17.73 -10.71 3.88
N ARG A 181 17.79 -10.30 5.15
CA ARG A 181 18.60 -10.97 6.18
C ARG A 181 17.71 -11.50 7.30
N GLU A 182 18.04 -12.68 7.80
CA GLU A 182 17.44 -13.26 9.00
C GLU A 182 18.47 -13.34 10.13
N ASN A 183 17.99 -13.38 11.37
CA ASN A 183 18.83 -13.54 12.55
C ASN A 183 18.83 -15.01 12.96
N VAL A 184 20.01 -15.63 13.02
CA VAL A 184 20.18 -17.02 13.43
C VAL A 184 20.89 -17.08 14.78
N ILE A 185 20.34 -17.86 15.72
CA ILE A 185 21.00 -18.14 17.00
C ILE A 185 21.84 -19.41 16.85
N LYS A 186 23.15 -19.30 17.03
CA LYS A 186 24.08 -20.44 17.03
C LYS A 186 24.53 -20.77 18.46
N VAL A 187 24.56 -22.05 18.79
CA VAL A 187 24.97 -22.57 20.10
C VAL A 187 26.12 -23.56 19.91
N ARG A 188 27.15 -23.47 20.76
CA ARG A 188 28.28 -24.41 20.75
C ARG A 188 27.94 -25.64 21.57
N GLN A 189 28.00 -26.81 20.94
CA GLN A 189 27.82 -28.10 21.59
C GLN A 189 29.07 -28.51 22.39
N SER A 190 28.91 -29.52 23.25
CA SER A 190 30.01 -30.09 24.06
C SER A 190 31.14 -30.70 23.22
N ASN A 191 30.86 -31.12 21.99
CA ASN A 191 31.85 -31.60 21.01
C ASN A 191 32.63 -30.45 20.33
N GLY A 192 32.35 -29.20 20.67
CA GLY A 192 33.00 -28.00 20.13
C GLY A 192 32.38 -27.45 18.85
N VAL A 193 31.38 -28.12 18.27
CA VAL A 193 30.71 -27.74 17.01
C VAL A 193 29.62 -26.69 17.28
N TRP A 194 29.51 -25.69 16.40
CA TRP A 194 28.42 -24.71 16.41
C TRP A 194 27.23 -25.24 15.62
N MET A 195 26.02 -25.13 16.17
CA MET A 195 24.78 -25.46 15.47
C MET A 195 23.76 -24.34 15.61
N SER A 196 22.96 -24.14 14.57
CA SER A 196 21.79 -23.29 14.64
C SER A 196 20.76 -23.92 15.58
N MET A 197 20.30 -23.14 16.56
CA MET A 197 19.21 -23.55 17.42
C MET A 197 17.90 -23.40 16.63
N GLU A 198 17.22 -24.50 16.35
CA GLU A 198 15.86 -24.45 15.79
C GLU A 198 14.97 -23.74 16.80
N THR A 199 14.57 -22.51 16.47
CA THR A 199 13.65 -21.74 17.28
C THR A 199 12.24 -22.25 16.97
N ASN A 200 11.74 -23.16 17.80
CA ASN A 200 10.30 -23.34 17.92
C ASN A 200 9.78 -22.16 18.75
N GLU A 201 9.20 -21.15 18.08
CA GLU A 201 8.54 -19.93 18.60
C GLU A 201 9.42 -18.71 18.95
N PRO A 202 8.81 -17.52 19.07
CA PRO A 202 8.21 -16.70 18.04
C PRO A 202 9.24 -15.66 17.58
N THR A 203 9.42 -15.50 16.26
CA THR A 203 10.13 -14.33 15.74
C THR A 203 9.40 -13.07 16.22
N PHE A 204 10.16 -12.11 16.78
CA PHE A 204 9.71 -10.73 16.87
C PHE A 204 9.51 -10.23 15.44
N ASP A 205 8.33 -10.52 14.88
CA ASP A 205 7.90 -10.07 13.57
C ASP A 205 7.55 -8.58 13.71
N SER A 206 8.58 -7.76 13.86
CA SER A 206 8.45 -6.33 13.60
C SER A 206 8.36 -6.18 12.09
N HIS A 207 7.13 -5.97 11.61
CA HIS A 207 6.74 -5.61 10.24
C HIS A 207 6.36 -6.79 9.31
N LYS A 208 5.05 -7.04 9.22
CA LYS A 208 4.35 -7.05 7.93
C LYS A 208 3.50 -5.79 7.82
#